data_AF-A0A954CSN1-F1
#
_entry.id   AF-A0A954CSN1-F1
#
_cell.length_a   1.000
_cell.length_b   1.000
_cell.length_c   1.000
_cell.angle_alpha   90.00
_cell.angle_beta   90.00
_cell.angle_gamma   90.00
#
_symmetry.space_group_name_H-M   'P 1'
#
loop_
_entity.id
_entity.type
_entity.pdbx_description
1 polymer ?
#
loop_
_entity_poly.entity_id
_entity_poly.type
_entity_poly.pdbx_seq_one_letter_code
_entity_poly.pdbx_strand_id
1 'polypeptide(L)'
;PVNVDSIMEELPAQKPGQFVLISPDNFEHTHRLQCRWLYTKHETLDDEKIEALMDEPLAAAISPEPPAPEVADTEEAIDDEEDEFGTVHARQADEFEDEFADETETLPDSDDESPEEAEESVEEEPLSVRDRFYELEDDIQINRIDAEPEPEVSDEDDEPLPAFESQGVAAKTATRILQIAKAAPPKPEQPEIDEDLEAADKLLTKAGSLSTKEFAARAGIGSAAARGRLLRLIAAKRARKYKEGREHRYYSIASELRPDLGLDRKVRVIVSRVTSNDAERAAREVRNRSTLFGLIGDDETLDHAELDYRLVIQLSFTEKVTKMFLRRIFSRERHDVRLDSVYLHPGNLKIVVFQPGEGIRLENKPEEYASRIVDFDGSVTFEEILPGRLKLRESEIRNRKSDAIIKDSFKKRYSASPKKIEPVFLPVWNLHLKTRGRSGSRIVTVDGLSGKMLEW
;
A
#
# COMPACT_ATOMS: atom_id res chain seq x y z
N PRO A 1 -5.19 -8.64 49.02
CA PRO A 1 -5.37 -9.23 47.68
C PRO A 1 -5.19 -10.76 47.74
N VAL A 2 -6.06 -11.53 47.10
CA VAL A 2 -6.08 -13.01 47.24
C VAL A 2 -4.91 -13.70 46.48
N ASN A 3 -4.21 -12.98 45.59
CA ASN A 3 -3.17 -13.53 44.71
C ASN A 3 -1.80 -12.81 44.84
N VAL A 4 -1.42 -12.34 46.02
CA VAL A 4 -0.16 -11.57 46.20
C VAL A 4 1.06 -12.38 45.73
N ASP A 5 1.13 -13.66 46.08
CA ASP A 5 2.30 -14.49 45.77
C ASP A 5 2.48 -14.70 44.26
N SER A 6 1.39 -14.97 43.53
CA SER A 6 1.41 -15.10 42.07
C SER A 6 1.81 -13.79 41.37
N ILE A 7 1.38 -12.64 41.90
CA ILE A 7 1.79 -11.33 41.35
C ILE A 7 3.30 -11.10 41.59
N MET A 8 3.79 -11.45 42.78
CA MET A 8 5.20 -11.30 43.14
C MET A 8 6.12 -12.22 42.34
N GLU A 9 5.65 -13.40 41.94
CA GLU A 9 6.37 -14.30 41.02
C GLU A 9 6.43 -13.74 39.58
N GLU A 10 5.42 -13.00 39.14
CA GLU A 10 5.36 -12.45 37.78
C GLU A 10 6.13 -11.13 37.62
N LEU A 11 6.32 -10.34 38.69
CA LEU A 11 6.98 -9.04 38.64
C LEU A 11 8.40 -9.06 38.04
N PRO A 12 9.30 -10.03 38.38
CA PRO A 12 10.64 -10.10 37.80
C PRO A 12 10.64 -10.44 36.31
N ALA A 13 9.59 -11.07 35.80
CA ALA A 13 9.48 -11.53 34.43
C ALA A 13 8.89 -10.49 33.46
N GLN A 14 8.46 -9.33 33.97
CA GLN A 14 7.84 -8.30 33.13
C GLN A 14 8.84 -7.65 32.19
N LYS A 15 8.45 -7.53 30.91
CA LYS A 15 9.24 -6.81 29.91
C LYS A 15 9.08 -5.30 30.13
N PRO A 16 10.09 -4.46 29.79
CA PRO A 16 9.96 -3.01 29.85
C PRO A 16 8.67 -2.51 29.16
N GLY A 17 7.91 -1.67 29.85
CA GLY A 17 6.61 -1.15 29.38
C GLY A 17 5.40 -2.04 29.71
N GLN A 18 5.59 -3.21 30.32
CA GLN A 18 4.51 -3.97 30.96
C GLN A 18 4.40 -3.54 32.42
N PHE A 19 3.16 -3.38 32.88
CA PHE A 19 2.83 -3.04 34.26
C PHE A 19 1.67 -3.91 34.74
N VAL A 20 1.62 -4.17 36.04
CA VAL A 20 0.44 -4.73 36.71
C VAL A 20 -0.12 -3.67 37.65
N LEU A 21 -1.34 -3.23 37.38
CA LEU A 21 -2.10 -2.31 38.21
C LEU A 21 -2.84 -3.12 39.29
N ILE A 22 -2.53 -2.80 40.55
CA ILE A 22 -3.19 -3.35 41.73
C ILE A 22 -3.88 -2.19 42.44
N SER A 23 -5.20 -2.11 42.34
CA SER A 23 -5.97 -1.09 43.06
C SER A 23 -7.22 -1.77 43.64
N PRO A 24 -7.09 -2.35 44.85
CA PRO A 24 -8.14 -3.18 45.46
C PRO A 24 -9.41 -2.38 45.80
N ASP A 25 -9.30 -1.06 45.95
CA ASP A 25 -10.44 -0.18 46.24
C ASP A 25 -11.30 0.06 44.99
N ASN A 26 -10.72 -0.09 43.78
CA ASN A 26 -11.40 0.19 42.51
C ASN A 26 -11.61 -1.05 41.64
N PHE A 27 -10.82 -2.10 41.83
CA PHE A 27 -10.84 -3.30 41.01
C PHE A 27 -10.74 -4.55 41.86
N GLU A 28 -11.64 -5.51 41.61
CA GLU A 28 -11.62 -6.83 42.26
C GLU A 28 -10.43 -7.69 41.81
N HIS A 29 -9.81 -7.37 40.67
CA HIS A 29 -8.74 -8.12 40.04
C HIS A 29 -7.56 -7.23 39.65
N THR A 30 -6.37 -7.83 39.52
CA THR A 30 -5.20 -7.15 38.95
C THR A 30 -5.33 -6.96 37.46
N HIS A 31 -5.03 -5.77 36.98
CA HIS A 31 -5.08 -5.43 35.56
C HIS A 31 -3.66 -5.38 34.97
N ARG A 32 -3.43 -6.05 33.84
CA ARG A 32 -2.18 -5.95 33.09
C ARG A 32 -2.28 -4.78 32.11
N LEU A 33 -1.33 -3.86 32.18
CA LEU A 33 -1.22 -2.72 31.30
C LEU A 33 0.04 -2.87 30.45
N GLN A 34 -0.07 -2.52 29.16
CA GLN A 34 1.06 -2.43 28.26
C GLN A 34 1.15 -0.99 27.76
N CYS A 35 2.13 -0.25 28.27
CA CYS A 35 2.42 1.10 27.81
C CYS A 35 3.31 1.03 26.58
N ARG A 36 2.88 1.69 25.49
CA ARG A 36 3.77 2.00 24.37
C ARG A 36 4.61 3.20 24.76
N TRP A 37 5.92 3.11 24.60
CA TRP A 37 6.80 4.26 24.79
C TRP A 37 6.59 5.22 23.63
N LEU A 38 5.87 6.31 23.87
CA LEU A 38 5.89 7.45 22.97
C LEU A 38 7.20 8.19 23.22
N TYR A 39 8.15 8.03 22.29
CA TYR A 39 9.35 8.86 22.27
C TYR A 39 8.97 10.24 21.76
N THR A 40 8.52 11.09 22.67
CA THR A 40 8.31 12.52 22.43
C THR A 40 9.38 13.31 23.17
N LYS A 41 9.67 14.52 22.69
CA LYS A 41 10.52 15.45 23.42
C LYS A 41 9.83 15.75 24.76
N HIS A 42 10.47 15.41 25.87
CA HIS A 42 9.96 15.75 27.19
C HIS A 42 10.11 17.26 27.39
N GLU A 43 9.02 17.99 27.18
CA GLU A 43 8.94 19.40 27.51
C GLU A 43 8.19 19.53 28.84
N THR A 44 8.87 20.02 29.87
CA THR A 44 8.20 20.44 31.10
C THR A 44 7.45 21.73 30.82
N LEU A 45 6.13 21.68 30.98
CA LEU A 45 5.27 22.85 30.88
C LEU A 45 5.28 23.59 32.22
N ASP A 46 5.38 24.91 32.17
CA ASP A 46 5.10 25.78 33.31
C ASP A 46 3.58 26.07 33.38
N ASP A 47 3.13 26.62 34.49
CA ASP A 47 1.70 26.87 34.75
C ASP A 47 1.06 27.72 33.64
N GLU A 48 1.80 28.69 33.08
CA GLU A 48 1.34 29.53 31.95
C GLU A 48 1.10 28.71 30.67
N LYS A 49 1.98 27.77 30.32
CA LYS A 49 1.79 26.90 29.15
C LYS A 49 0.71 25.84 29.36
N ILE A 50 0.52 25.39 30.61
CA ILE A 50 -0.59 24.50 30.94
C ILE A 50 -1.91 25.24 30.71
N GLU A 51 -2.03 26.47 31.21
CA GLU A 51 -3.21 27.30 31.06
C GLU A 51 -3.50 27.64 29.59
N ALA A 52 -2.46 27.91 28.79
CA ALA A 52 -2.59 28.15 27.35
C ALA A 52 -2.96 26.89 26.52
N LEU A 53 -2.71 25.68 27.02
CA LEU A 53 -3.15 24.43 26.38
C LEU A 53 -4.57 24.03 26.78
N MET A 54 -5.09 24.60 27.87
CA MET A 54 -6.45 24.40 28.37
C MET A 54 -7.45 25.36 27.71
N ASP A 55 -7.39 25.53 26.39
CA ASP A 55 -8.39 26.32 25.65
C ASP A 55 -9.83 25.90 26.01
N GLU A 56 -10.73 26.90 26.07
CA GLU A 56 -12.14 26.85 26.47
C GLU A 56 -12.96 25.59 26.10
N PRO A 57 -12.85 24.98 24.91
CA PRO A 57 -13.69 23.82 24.58
C PRO A 57 -13.41 22.58 25.45
N LEU A 58 -12.20 22.41 25.99
CA LEU A 58 -11.91 21.27 26.87
C LEU A 58 -12.43 21.50 28.29
N ALA A 59 -12.34 22.74 28.79
CA ALA A 59 -12.88 23.14 30.08
C ALA A 59 -14.42 23.04 30.11
N ALA A 60 -15.08 23.43 29.01
CA ALA A 60 -16.53 23.27 28.85
C ALA A 60 -16.98 21.80 28.80
N ALA A 61 -16.15 20.89 28.29
CA ALA A 61 -16.46 19.46 28.22
C ALA A 61 -16.27 18.72 29.56
N ILE A 62 -15.49 19.30 30.48
CA ILE A 62 -15.14 18.68 31.77
C ILE A 62 -15.94 19.28 32.93
N SER A 63 -16.55 20.46 32.75
CA SER A 63 -17.43 21.05 33.77
C SER A 63 -18.73 20.24 33.91
N PRO A 64 -19.03 19.67 35.09
CA PRO A 64 -20.17 18.78 35.29
C PRO A 64 -21.53 19.49 35.41
N GLU A 65 -21.59 20.81 35.22
CA GLU A 65 -22.79 21.59 35.47
C GLU A 65 -23.30 22.25 34.17
N PRO A 66 -24.41 21.78 33.58
CA PRO A 66 -25.02 22.47 32.46
C PRO A 66 -25.50 23.85 32.93
N PRO A 67 -25.24 24.94 32.17
CA PRO A 67 -25.69 26.26 32.56
C PRO A 67 -27.21 26.25 32.70
N ALA A 68 -27.70 26.71 33.85
CA ALA A 68 -29.12 26.88 34.10
C ALA A 68 -29.72 27.78 33.01
N PRO A 69 -30.91 27.45 32.45
CA PRO A 69 -31.53 28.27 31.43
C PRO A 69 -31.80 29.67 31.99
N GLU A 70 -31.19 30.68 31.40
CA GLU A 70 -31.51 32.08 31.67
C GLU A 70 -32.97 32.33 31.32
N VAL A 71 -33.75 32.68 32.35
CA VAL A 71 -35.14 33.10 32.21
C VAL A 71 -35.10 34.51 31.61
N ALA A 72 -35.41 34.61 30.33
CA ALA A 72 -35.53 35.89 29.64
C ALA A 72 -36.84 36.57 30.07
N ASP A 73 -36.74 37.50 31.02
CA ASP A 73 -37.78 38.51 31.27
C ASP A 73 -37.89 39.41 30.05
N THR A 74 -38.94 39.19 29.25
CA THR A 74 -39.30 40.08 28.14
C THR A 74 -40.46 40.95 28.60
N GLU A 75 -40.15 42.12 29.14
CA GLU A 75 -41.13 43.18 29.37
C GLU A 75 -41.49 43.85 28.03
N GLU A 76 -42.79 44.07 27.88
CA GLU A 76 -43.45 44.72 26.76
C GLU A 76 -42.99 46.17 26.55
N ALA A 77 -42.74 46.54 25.31
CA ALA A 77 -42.88 47.92 24.85
C ALA A 77 -43.45 47.91 23.43
N ILE A 78 -44.74 48.21 23.38
CA ILE A 78 -45.52 48.61 22.21
C ILE A 78 -44.92 49.92 21.69
N ASP A 79 -44.65 50.02 20.39
CA ASP A 79 -44.73 51.31 19.72
C ASP A 79 -45.31 51.13 18.31
N ASP A 80 -46.33 51.94 18.07
CA ASP A 80 -47.15 52.02 16.88
C ASP A 80 -46.37 52.68 15.74
N GLU A 81 -46.37 52.10 14.54
CA GLU A 81 -46.23 52.87 13.31
C GLU A 81 -46.99 52.19 12.17
N GLU A 82 -48.12 52.78 11.85
CA GLU A 82 -48.87 52.61 10.61
C GLU A 82 -48.03 53.13 9.44
N ASP A 83 -47.95 52.37 8.33
CA ASP A 83 -47.93 52.87 6.93
C ASP A 83 -47.87 51.64 6.00
N GLU A 84 -48.91 51.30 5.24
CA GLU A 84 -49.39 51.92 4.00
C GLU A 84 -48.95 51.09 2.76
N PHE A 85 -49.94 50.37 2.22
CA PHE A 85 -50.13 49.91 0.83
C PHE A 85 -49.11 48.97 0.12
N GLY A 86 -49.65 47.86 -0.39
CA GLY A 86 -48.96 47.05 -1.41
C GLY A 86 -49.61 45.73 -1.82
N THR A 87 -50.93 45.69 -2.04
CA THR A 87 -51.66 44.55 -2.63
C THR A 87 -51.14 44.15 -4.01
N VAL A 88 -50.68 42.90 -4.21
CA VAL A 88 -50.69 42.23 -5.53
C VAL A 88 -50.86 40.69 -5.41
N HIS A 89 -52.06 40.25 -5.78
CA HIS A 89 -52.49 38.98 -6.38
C HIS A 89 -52.01 37.61 -5.89
N ALA A 90 -52.99 36.91 -5.30
CA ALA A 90 -53.16 35.47 -5.32
C ALA A 90 -53.13 34.86 -6.74
N ARG A 91 -52.41 33.74 -6.87
CA ARG A 91 -52.69 32.63 -7.82
C ARG A 91 -52.71 31.37 -6.95
N GLN A 92 -53.89 30.92 -6.56
CA GLN A 92 -54.68 29.88 -7.25
C GLN A 92 -53.93 28.56 -7.40
N ALA A 93 -54.47 27.59 -6.68
CA ALA A 93 -54.19 26.17 -6.75
C ALA A 93 -54.81 25.60 -8.02
N ASP A 94 -54.03 24.80 -8.73
CA ASP A 94 -54.49 23.81 -9.70
C ASP A 94 -53.99 22.47 -9.13
N GLU A 95 -54.89 21.68 -8.55
CA GLU A 95 -55.59 20.58 -9.23
C GLU A 95 -54.68 19.37 -9.47
N PHE A 96 -54.68 18.53 -8.44
CA PHE A 96 -54.55 17.07 -8.52
C PHE A 96 -55.57 16.53 -9.53
N GLU A 97 -55.11 15.77 -10.52
CA GLU A 97 -55.78 14.58 -11.09
C GLU A 97 -54.87 14.00 -12.18
N ASP A 98 -54.14 12.93 -11.87
CA ASP A 98 -53.57 12.02 -12.86
C ASP A 98 -53.64 10.59 -12.29
N GLU A 99 -54.86 10.06 -12.41
CA GLU A 99 -55.18 8.78 -13.03
C GLU A 99 -53.96 7.89 -13.38
N PHE A 100 -53.64 6.92 -12.52
CA PHE A 100 -52.95 5.71 -12.94
C PHE A 100 -53.74 4.48 -12.51
N ALA A 101 -54.26 3.82 -13.54
CA ALA A 101 -55.11 2.65 -13.50
C ALA A 101 -54.38 1.42 -12.92
N ASP A 102 -55.08 0.78 -11.98
CA ASP A 102 -55.44 -0.63 -11.94
C ASP A 102 -54.79 -1.56 -12.98
N GLU A 103 -53.76 -2.31 -12.55
CA GLU A 103 -53.45 -3.64 -13.09
C GLU A 103 -53.34 -4.63 -11.93
N THR A 104 -54.48 -5.19 -11.56
CA THR A 104 -54.57 -6.49 -10.91
C THR A 104 -54.32 -7.59 -11.95
N GLU A 105 -53.18 -8.27 -11.89
CA GLU A 105 -53.01 -9.58 -12.53
C GLU A 105 -52.46 -10.61 -11.52
N THR A 106 -53.40 -11.43 -11.06
CA THR A 106 -53.37 -12.91 -11.03
C THR A 106 -52.20 -13.62 -10.33
N LEU A 107 -52.47 -14.04 -9.09
CA LEU A 107 -51.93 -15.26 -8.50
C LEU A 107 -52.45 -16.49 -9.27
N PRO A 108 -51.60 -17.45 -9.65
CA PRO A 108 -52.05 -18.81 -9.88
C PRO A 108 -51.98 -19.60 -8.56
N ASP A 109 -53.16 -19.98 -8.07
CA ASP A 109 -53.35 -21.15 -7.23
C ASP A 109 -52.92 -22.39 -8.03
N SER A 110 -52.05 -23.21 -7.43
CA SER A 110 -51.95 -24.62 -7.77
C SER A 110 -51.73 -25.41 -6.47
N ASP A 111 -52.86 -25.82 -5.90
CA ASP A 111 -52.97 -27.14 -5.28
C ASP A 111 -52.49 -28.19 -6.29
N ASP A 112 -51.56 -29.08 -5.93
CA ASP A 112 -51.88 -30.51 -5.81
C ASP A 112 -50.64 -31.35 -5.45
N GLU A 113 -50.94 -32.43 -4.71
CA GLU A 113 -50.23 -33.71 -4.65
C GLU A 113 -48.81 -33.79 -4.07
N SER A 114 -48.79 -34.10 -2.77
CA SER A 114 -47.85 -35.08 -2.19
C SER A 114 -47.78 -36.35 -3.06
N PRO A 115 -46.59 -36.97 -3.15
CA PRO A 115 -46.56 -38.37 -2.75
C PRO A 115 -45.45 -38.70 -1.76
N GLU A 116 -45.81 -39.69 -0.96
CA GLU A 116 -45.04 -40.49 -0.03
C GLU A 116 -43.81 -41.18 -0.66
N GLU A 117 -42.84 -41.45 0.22
CA GLU A 117 -41.90 -42.58 0.20
C GLU A 117 -40.89 -42.73 -0.97
N ALA A 118 -39.61 -42.52 -0.65
CA ALA A 118 -38.58 -43.55 -0.83
C ALA A 118 -37.29 -43.16 -0.08
N GLU A 119 -36.96 -43.94 0.94
CA GLU A 119 -35.64 -44.00 1.53
C GLU A 119 -34.65 -44.56 0.49
N GLU A 120 -33.62 -43.80 0.12
CA GLU A 120 -32.38 -44.38 -0.41
C GLU A 120 -31.20 -43.53 0.07
N SER A 121 -30.65 -43.91 1.22
CA SER A 121 -29.38 -43.43 1.74
C SER A 121 -28.25 -43.98 0.85
N VAL A 122 -27.82 -43.20 -0.13
CA VAL A 122 -26.55 -43.42 -0.82
C VAL A 122 -25.45 -42.83 0.07
N GLU A 123 -24.69 -43.72 0.71
CA GLU A 123 -23.40 -43.38 1.32
C GLU A 123 -22.43 -42.95 0.21
N GLU A 124 -22.38 -41.65 -0.08
CA GLU A 124 -21.28 -41.09 -0.88
C GLU A 124 -20.02 -41.06 -0.02
N GLU A 125 -19.13 -42.03 -0.24
CA GLU A 125 -17.76 -41.97 0.26
C GLU A 125 -17.09 -40.68 -0.25
N PRO A 126 -16.47 -39.87 0.63
CA PRO A 126 -15.75 -38.69 0.18
C PRO A 126 -14.53 -39.13 -0.64
N LEU A 127 -14.61 -38.96 -1.96
CA LEU A 127 -13.50 -39.09 -2.89
C LEU A 127 -12.27 -38.35 -2.35
N SER A 128 -11.13 -39.04 -2.34
CA SER A 128 -9.88 -38.50 -1.82
C SER A 128 -9.47 -37.23 -2.59
N VAL A 129 -8.90 -36.27 -1.88
CA VAL A 129 -8.38 -34.97 -2.39
C VAL A 129 -7.41 -35.15 -3.57
N ARG A 130 -6.94 -36.38 -3.84
CA ARG A 130 -5.99 -36.70 -4.90
C ARG A 130 -6.59 -36.80 -6.30
N ASP A 131 -7.90 -37.01 -6.43
CA ASP A 131 -8.54 -37.24 -7.75
C ASP A 131 -9.24 -36.01 -8.34
N ARG A 132 -9.36 -34.91 -7.57
CA ARG A 132 -9.91 -33.63 -8.07
C ARG A 132 -8.93 -32.78 -8.89
N PHE A 133 -7.71 -33.29 -9.15
CA PHE A 133 -6.66 -32.52 -9.82
C PHE A 133 -6.44 -32.86 -11.30
N TYR A 134 -7.21 -33.79 -11.90
CA TYR A 134 -6.97 -34.26 -13.26
C TYR A 134 -8.03 -33.90 -14.33
N GLU A 135 -9.04 -33.09 -14.03
CA GLU A 135 -10.09 -32.76 -15.02
C GLU A 135 -10.09 -31.30 -15.51
N LEU A 136 -9.03 -30.52 -15.26
CA LEU A 136 -8.97 -29.10 -15.65
C LEU A 136 -7.81 -28.70 -16.57
N GLU A 137 -7.15 -29.65 -17.25
CA GLU A 137 -6.02 -29.37 -18.14
C GLU A 137 -6.30 -29.46 -19.66
N ASP A 138 -7.52 -29.81 -20.11
CA ASP A 138 -7.73 -30.17 -21.53
C ASP A 138 -8.29 -29.10 -22.49
N ASP A 139 -8.53 -27.85 -22.08
CA ASP A 139 -9.11 -26.82 -22.99
C ASP A 139 -8.23 -25.59 -23.30
N ILE A 140 -6.95 -25.60 -22.94
CA ILE A 140 -6.02 -24.55 -23.42
C ILE A 140 -5.40 -24.99 -24.74
N GLN A 141 -6.11 -24.73 -25.84
CA GLN A 141 -5.52 -24.74 -27.18
C GLN A 141 -4.52 -23.58 -27.32
N ILE A 142 -3.27 -23.83 -26.92
CA ILE A 142 -2.15 -22.98 -27.29
C ILE A 142 -1.90 -23.20 -28.78
N ASN A 143 -2.21 -22.19 -29.60
CA ASN A 143 -1.70 -22.13 -30.97
C ASN A 143 -0.18 -22.15 -30.91
N ARG A 144 0.41 -23.33 -31.16
CA ARG A 144 1.83 -23.48 -31.50
C ARG A 144 2.09 -22.60 -32.71
N ILE A 145 2.82 -21.52 -32.49
CA ILE A 145 3.53 -20.83 -33.57
C ILE A 145 4.66 -21.78 -33.92
N ASP A 146 4.54 -22.46 -35.05
CA ASP A 146 5.62 -23.25 -35.63
C ASP A 146 6.81 -22.29 -35.83
N ALA A 147 7.87 -22.55 -35.07
CA ALA A 147 9.14 -21.86 -35.25
C ALA A 147 9.65 -22.21 -36.65
N GLU A 148 9.85 -21.20 -37.49
CA GLU A 148 10.58 -21.36 -38.74
C GLU A 148 11.94 -22.01 -38.43
N PRO A 149 12.32 -23.07 -39.15
CA PRO A 149 13.60 -23.72 -38.94
C PRO A 149 14.73 -22.71 -39.21
N GLU A 150 15.66 -22.61 -38.27
CA GLU A 150 16.89 -21.85 -38.46
C GLU A 150 17.60 -22.36 -39.72
N PRO A 151 18.08 -21.47 -40.60
CA PRO A 151 18.75 -21.88 -41.82
C PRO A 151 19.99 -22.70 -41.46
N GLU A 152 20.05 -23.92 -42.00
CA GLU A 152 21.23 -24.77 -41.95
C GLU A 152 22.43 -24.00 -42.49
N VAL A 153 23.45 -23.83 -41.65
CA VAL A 153 24.73 -23.27 -42.05
C VAL A 153 25.39 -24.31 -42.96
N SER A 154 25.41 -24.03 -44.26
CA SER A 154 26.07 -24.88 -45.25
C SER A 154 27.59 -24.76 -45.10
N ASP A 155 28.24 -25.87 -44.74
CA ASP A 155 29.69 -26.04 -44.69
C ASP A 155 30.31 -26.21 -46.11
N GLU A 156 30.04 -25.28 -47.02
CA GLU A 156 30.66 -25.28 -48.35
C GLU A 156 31.16 -23.86 -48.70
N ASP A 157 32.48 -23.66 -48.55
CA ASP A 157 33.39 -22.98 -49.48
C ASP A 157 34.63 -22.44 -48.73
N ASP A 158 35.55 -23.34 -48.41
CA ASP A 158 36.97 -23.02 -48.15
C ASP A 158 37.64 -22.68 -49.49
N GLU A 159 37.37 -21.48 -50.02
CA GLU A 159 38.22 -20.90 -51.05
C GLU A 159 39.48 -20.29 -50.40
N PRO A 160 40.69 -20.66 -50.87
CA PRO A 160 41.92 -20.08 -50.35
C PRO A 160 41.99 -18.59 -50.72
N LEU A 161 42.02 -17.74 -49.69
CA LEU A 161 42.21 -16.30 -49.83
C LEU A 161 43.45 -15.99 -50.71
N PRO A 162 43.35 -15.08 -51.69
CA PRO A 162 44.47 -14.70 -52.52
C PRO A 162 45.55 -14.03 -51.67
N ALA A 163 46.80 -14.41 -51.90
CA ALA A 163 47.96 -13.82 -51.26
C ALA A 163 47.99 -12.30 -51.53
N PHE A 164 47.70 -11.51 -50.50
CA PHE A 164 47.82 -10.06 -50.55
C PHE A 164 49.31 -9.69 -50.58
N GLU A 165 49.81 -9.36 -51.77
CA GLU A 165 51.09 -8.68 -51.93
C GLU A 165 51.06 -7.34 -51.19
N SER A 166 51.86 -7.26 -50.13
CA SER A 166 52.07 -6.08 -49.31
C SER A 166 52.97 -5.07 -50.04
N GLN A 167 52.43 -4.43 -51.09
CA GLN A 167 53.08 -3.27 -51.69
C GLN A 167 52.65 -1.98 -50.99
N GLY A 168 53.52 -1.50 -50.09
CA GLY A 168 53.91 -0.09 -50.00
C GLY A 168 52.82 0.98 -49.86
N VAL A 169 52.07 1.01 -48.76
CA VAL A 169 51.26 2.19 -48.36
C VAL A 169 51.62 2.69 -46.95
N ALA A 170 52.77 2.28 -46.41
CA ALA A 170 53.17 2.61 -45.03
C ALA A 170 53.67 4.05 -44.82
N ALA A 171 53.88 4.85 -45.88
CA ALA A 171 54.51 6.18 -45.74
C ALA A 171 53.54 7.38 -45.77
N LYS A 172 52.26 7.21 -46.12
CA LYS A 172 51.29 8.33 -46.23
C LYS A 172 50.27 8.43 -45.08
N THR A 173 50.16 7.41 -44.24
CA THR A 173 49.18 7.41 -43.12
C THR A 173 49.75 8.01 -41.84
N ALA A 174 51.07 7.98 -41.64
CA ALA A 174 51.74 8.54 -40.46
C ALA A 174 51.65 10.08 -40.40
N THR A 175 51.60 10.77 -41.54
CA THR A 175 51.49 12.24 -41.59
C THR A 175 50.09 12.75 -41.25
N ARG A 176 49.04 11.93 -41.45
CA ARG A 176 47.65 12.31 -41.17
C ARG A 176 47.28 12.14 -39.68
N ILE A 177 47.88 11.14 -39.01
CA ILE A 177 47.69 10.93 -37.57
C ILE A 177 48.40 12.03 -36.75
N LEU A 178 49.58 12.51 -37.21
CA LEU A 178 50.28 13.64 -36.59
C LEU A 178 49.59 15.00 -36.80
N GLN A 179 48.77 15.18 -37.85
CA GLN A 179 47.96 16.39 -38.02
C GLN A 179 46.73 16.42 -37.11
N ILE A 180 46.14 15.26 -36.79
CA ILE A 180 44.99 15.17 -35.85
C ILE A 180 45.44 15.41 -34.41
N ALA A 181 46.66 15.00 -34.03
CA ALA A 181 47.23 15.26 -32.70
C ALA A 181 47.62 16.73 -32.45
N LYS A 182 47.62 17.59 -33.48
CA LYS A 182 47.95 19.02 -33.38
C LYS A 182 46.71 19.92 -33.35
N ALA A 183 45.52 19.36 -33.55
CA ALA A 183 44.27 20.04 -33.25
C ALA A 183 44.11 20.07 -31.72
N ALA A 184 44.15 21.26 -31.13
CA ALA A 184 43.89 21.42 -29.71
C ALA A 184 42.59 20.69 -29.34
N PRO A 185 42.56 19.89 -28.25
CA PRO A 185 41.32 19.27 -27.81
C PRO A 185 40.27 20.38 -27.74
N PRO A 186 39.08 20.20 -28.36
CA PRO A 186 38.04 21.22 -28.33
C PRO A 186 37.87 21.60 -26.86
N LYS A 187 38.13 22.89 -26.58
CA LYS A 187 38.01 23.46 -25.23
C LYS A 187 36.67 22.95 -24.71
N PRO A 188 36.61 22.23 -23.58
CA PRO A 188 35.36 21.70 -23.08
C PRO A 188 34.42 22.90 -22.93
N GLU A 189 33.48 23.02 -23.86
CA GLU A 189 32.44 24.03 -23.80
C GLU A 189 31.73 23.73 -22.48
N GLN A 190 31.90 24.65 -21.53
CA GLN A 190 31.13 24.57 -20.30
C GLN A 190 29.68 24.52 -20.75
N PRO A 191 28.90 23.50 -20.34
CA PRO A 191 27.52 23.39 -20.78
C PRO A 191 26.84 24.69 -20.38
N GLU A 192 26.49 25.52 -21.36
CA GLU A 192 25.69 26.72 -21.11
C GLU A 192 24.43 26.22 -20.39
N ILE A 193 24.28 26.65 -19.14
CA ILE A 193 23.14 26.30 -18.32
C ILE A 193 21.94 26.94 -19.02
N ASP A 194 21.16 26.11 -19.70
CA ASP A 194 19.93 26.56 -20.36
C ASP A 194 18.93 26.98 -19.26
N GLU A 195 18.92 28.27 -18.94
CA GLU A 195 18.08 28.89 -17.91
C GLU A 195 16.60 28.55 -18.13
N ASP A 196 16.18 28.39 -19.40
CA ASP A 196 14.81 27.99 -19.75
C ASP A 196 14.50 26.56 -19.26
N LEU A 197 15.46 25.63 -19.33
CA LEU A 197 15.29 24.27 -18.83
C LEU A 197 15.23 24.24 -17.30
N GLU A 198 16.03 25.07 -16.62
CA GLU A 198 15.94 25.16 -15.16
C GLU A 198 14.60 25.71 -14.68
N ALA A 199 14.11 26.78 -15.33
CA ALA A 199 12.80 27.35 -15.02
C ALA A 199 11.68 26.34 -15.26
N ALA A 200 11.74 25.59 -16.36
CA ALA A 200 10.79 24.53 -16.69
C ALA A 200 10.80 23.40 -15.66
N ASP A 201 11.98 22.97 -15.21
CA ASP A 201 12.14 21.91 -14.21
C ASP A 201 11.62 22.33 -12.82
N LYS A 202 11.92 23.56 -12.40
CA LYS A 202 11.37 24.15 -11.16
C LYS A 202 9.84 24.22 -11.20
N LEU A 203 9.27 24.58 -12.36
CA LEU A 203 7.83 24.65 -12.55
C LEU A 203 7.18 23.27 -12.43
N LEU A 204 7.74 22.23 -13.06
CA LEU A 204 7.26 20.86 -12.90
C LEU A 204 7.40 20.34 -11.47
N THR A 205 8.53 20.63 -10.82
CA THR A 205 8.79 20.20 -9.44
C THR A 205 7.76 20.76 -8.46
N LYS A 206 7.40 22.04 -8.60
CA LYS A 206 6.36 22.68 -7.78
C LYS A 206 4.96 22.13 -8.04
N ALA A 207 4.68 21.68 -9.26
CA ALA A 207 3.36 21.25 -9.68
C ALA A 207 3.07 19.76 -9.43
N GLY A 208 4.09 18.94 -9.23
CA GLY A 208 3.97 17.48 -9.18
C GLY A 208 3.84 16.86 -10.58
N SER A 209 2.76 17.14 -11.31
CA SER A 209 2.62 16.75 -12.72
C SER A 209 1.79 17.76 -13.52
N LEU A 210 2.12 17.97 -14.79
CA LEU A 210 1.39 18.87 -15.69
C LEU A 210 1.17 18.26 -17.07
N SER A 211 0.02 18.54 -17.67
CA SER A 211 -0.18 18.34 -19.12
C SER A 211 0.57 19.43 -19.92
N THR A 212 0.75 19.23 -21.23
CA THR A 212 1.37 20.26 -22.09
C THR A 212 0.62 21.59 -22.04
N LYS A 213 -0.72 21.56 -21.96
CA LYS A 213 -1.57 22.77 -21.91
C LYS A 213 -1.41 23.50 -20.58
N GLU A 214 -1.44 22.76 -19.48
CA GLU A 214 -1.26 23.33 -18.13
C GLU A 214 0.14 23.93 -17.97
N PHE A 215 1.17 23.24 -18.47
CA PHE A 215 2.54 23.75 -18.49
C PHE A 215 2.65 25.03 -19.32
N ALA A 216 2.07 25.06 -20.52
CA ALA A 216 2.05 26.23 -21.40
C ALA A 216 1.41 27.45 -20.71
N ALA A 217 0.25 27.25 -20.08
CA ALA A 217 -0.45 28.30 -19.35
C ALA A 217 0.36 28.84 -18.16
N ARG A 218 0.96 27.96 -17.35
CA ARG A 218 1.78 28.37 -16.19
C ARG A 218 3.09 29.03 -16.58
N ALA A 219 3.68 28.64 -17.70
CA ALA A 219 4.92 29.22 -18.20
C ALA A 219 4.71 30.48 -19.06
N GLY A 220 3.46 30.83 -19.40
CA GLY A 220 3.16 31.99 -20.27
C GLY A 220 3.67 31.83 -21.70
N ILE A 221 3.70 30.61 -22.24
CA ILE A 221 4.22 30.30 -23.58
C ILE A 221 3.19 29.51 -24.41
N GLY A 222 3.36 29.49 -25.74
CA GLY A 222 2.53 28.68 -26.63
C GLY A 222 2.73 27.17 -26.43
N SER A 223 1.67 26.38 -26.67
CA SER A 223 1.68 24.91 -26.49
C SER A 223 2.77 24.18 -27.27
N ALA A 224 3.14 24.67 -28.46
CA ALA A 224 4.24 24.11 -29.26
C ALA A 224 5.61 24.31 -28.58
N ALA A 225 5.86 25.52 -28.06
CA ALA A 225 7.08 25.84 -27.30
C ALA A 225 7.14 25.05 -25.99
N ALA A 226 6.02 24.95 -25.27
CA ALA A 226 5.89 24.11 -24.08
C ALA A 226 6.26 22.65 -24.36
N ARG A 227 5.70 22.06 -25.42
CA ARG A 227 6.03 20.69 -25.83
C ARG A 227 7.52 20.54 -26.13
N GLY A 228 8.11 21.49 -26.86
CA GLY A 228 9.54 21.51 -27.14
C GLY A 228 10.40 21.50 -25.87
N ARG A 229 10.09 22.38 -24.90
CA ARG A 229 10.80 22.45 -23.61
C ARG A 229 10.65 21.15 -22.80
N LEU A 230 9.44 20.59 -22.72
CA LEU A 230 9.20 19.32 -22.02
C LEU A 230 9.97 18.15 -22.65
N LEU A 231 10.03 18.08 -23.97
CA LEU A 231 10.81 17.04 -24.67
C LEU A 231 12.32 17.20 -24.44
N ARG A 232 12.83 18.44 -24.38
CA ARG A 232 14.23 18.70 -24.00
C ARG A 232 14.52 18.26 -22.57
N LEU A 233 13.61 18.49 -21.62
CA LEU A 233 13.76 17.99 -20.24
C LEU A 233 13.82 16.46 -20.17
N ILE A 234 13.02 15.76 -20.99
CA ILE A 234 13.07 14.30 -21.08
C ILE A 234 14.40 13.84 -21.69
N ALA A 235 14.86 14.48 -22.78
CA ALA A 235 16.14 14.19 -23.41
C ALA A 235 17.31 14.38 -22.43
N ALA A 236 17.22 15.41 -21.57
CA ALA A 236 18.18 15.67 -20.49
C ALA A 236 18.01 14.75 -19.25
N LYS A 237 17.09 13.77 -19.28
CA LYS A 237 16.76 12.88 -18.15
C LYS A 237 16.37 13.63 -16.86
N ARG A 238 15.78 14.83 -16.98
CA ARG A 238 15.28 15.62 -15.84
C ARG A 238 13.77 15.45 -15.63
N ALA A 239 13.05 15.05 -16.66
CA ALA A 239 11.62 14.79 -16.59
C ALA A 239 11.26 13.42 -17.17
N ARG A 240 10.08 12.92 -16.78
CA ARG A 240 9.45 11.73 -17.35
C ARG A 240 8.05 12.08 -17.87
N LYS A 241 7.58 11.27 -18.81
CA LYS A 241 6.22 11.34 -19.35
C LYS A 241 5.45 10.09 -18.99
N TYR A 242 4.16 10.23 -18.70
CA TYR A 242 3.21 9.12 -18.56
C TYR A 242 1.87 9.48 -19.19
N LYS A 243 1.00 8.48 -19.35
CA LYS A 243 -0.33 8.66 -19.94
C LYS A 243 -1.37 8.59 -18.83
N GLU A 244 -2.25 9.57 -18.79
CA GLU A 244 -3.38 9.63 -17.87
C GLU A 244 -4.66 9.89 -18.67
N GLY A 245 -5.53 8.89 -18.77
CA GLY A 245 -6.65 8.90 -19.70
C GLY A 245 -6.19 9.07 -21.15
N ARG A 246 -6.59 10.18 -21.79
CA ARG A 246 -6.20 10.51 -23.18
C ARG A 246 -5.03 11.48 -23.27
N GLU A 247 -4.60 12.06 -22.14
CA GLU A 247 -3.56 13.09 -22.13
C GLU A 247 -2.21 12.54 -21.70
N HIS A 248 -1.15 13.15 -22.21
CA HIS A 248 0.21 12.94 -21.71
C HIS A 248 0.51 13.96 -20.63
N ARG A 249 0.97 13.47 -19.48
CA ARG A 249 1.43 14.29 -18.36
C ARG A 249 2.92 14.11 -18.16
N TYR A 250 3.53 15.17 -17.64
CA TYR A 250 4.96 15.31 -17.46
C TYR A 250 5.23 15.64 -16.00
N TYR A 251 6.30 15.07 -15.44
CA TYR A 251 6.74 15.36 -14.08
C TYR A 251 8.26 15.43 -14.02
N SER A 252 8.78 16.21 -13.08
CA SER A 252 10.22 16.30 -12.83
C SER A 252 10.68 15.12 -11.96
N ILE A 253 11.84 14.54 -12.30
CA ILE A 253 12.49 13.51 -11.48
C ILE A 253 12.98 14.11 -10.15
N ALA A 254 13.35 15.40 -10.15
CA ALA A 254 13.81 16.10 -8.96
C ALA A 254 12.71 16.29 -7.91
N SER A 255 11.43 16.17 -8.29
CA SER A 255 10.32 16.17 -7.32
C SER A 255 10.31 14.94 -6.41
N GLU A 256 11.00 13.86 -6.81
CA GLU A 256 10.96 12.54 -6.17
C GLU A 256 9.52 12.00 -5.98
N LEU A 257 8.54 12.57 -6.69
CA LEU A 257 7.17 12.04 -6.76
C LEU A 257 7.08 11.00 -7.90
N ARG A 258 6.06 10.14 -7.83
CA ARG A 258 5.80 9.09 -8.82
C ARG A 258 4.33 9.09 -9.26
N PRO A 259 3.85 10.20 -9.86
CA PRO A 259 2.47 10.30 -10.33
C PRO A 259 2.14 9.29 -11.44
N ASP A 260 3.16 8.78 -12.16
CA ASP A 260 3.04 7.68 -13.12
C ASP A 260 2.65 6.33 -12.50
N LEU A 261 2.78 6.21 -11.18
CA LEU A 261 2.33 5.09 -10.36
C LEU A 261 1.14 5.46 -9.46
N GLY A 262 0.57 6.66 -9.63
CA GLY A 262 -0.48 7.19 -8.74
C GLY A 262 0.02 7.57 -7.35
N LEU A 263 1.32 7.86 -7.20
CA LEU A 263 1.96 8.29 -5.95
C LEU A 263 2.40 9.76 -6.08
N ASP A 264 1.42 10.64 -6.01
CA ASP A 264 1.53 12.10 -6.16
C ASP A 264 1.88 12.85 -4.87
N ARG A 265 1.98 12.11 -3.75
CA ARG A 265 2.31 12.61 -2.41
C ARG A 265 3.32 11.72 -1.71
N LYS A 266 3.80 12.16 -0.55
CA LYS A 266 4.57 11.30 0.35
C LYS A 266 3.75 10.06 0.70
N VAL A 267 4.43 8.93 0.79
CA VAL A 267 3.83 7.63 1.07
C VAL A 267 4.24 7.17 2.47
N ARG A 268 3.36 6.42 3.12
CA ARG A 268 3.66 5.81 4.42
C ARG A 268 4.54 4.59 4.21
N VAL A 269 5.68 4.58 4.91
CA VAL A 269 6.68 3.53 4.84
C VAL A 269 6.89 2.98 6.24
N ILE A 270 6.96 1.67 6.36
CA ILE A 270 7.33 1.02 7.61
C ILE A 270 8.85 1.14 7.78
N VAL A 271 9.30 1.63 8.94
CA VAL A 271 10.73 1.77 9.23
C VAL A 271 11.35 0.38 9.41
N SER A 272 12.42 0.09 8.66
CA SER A 272 13.13 -1.17 8.78
C SER A 272 13.86 -1.25 10.13
N ARG A 273 13.75 -2.40 10.80
CA ARG A 273 14.50 -2.74 12.02
C ARG A 273 15.70 -3.64 11.75
N VAL A 274 15.73 -4.26 10.58
CA VAL A 274 16.78 -5.16 10.13
C VAL A 274 17.80 -4.34 9.34
N THR A 275 19.03 -4.28 9.85
CA THR A 275 20.12 -3.63 9.13
C THR A 275 20.65 -4.52 8.01
N SER A 276 21.50 -3.97 7.14
CA SER A 276 22.19 -4.75 6.11
C SER A 276 22.99 -5.92 6.71
N ASN A 277 23.69 -5.70 7.83
CA ASN A 277 24.44 -6.75 8.53
C ASN A 277 23.53 -7.87 9.07
N ASP A 278 22.33 -7.51 9.55
CA ASP A 278 21.35 -8.49 10.03
C ASP A 278 20.79 -9.32 8.85
N ALA A 279 20.55 -8.68 7.70
CA ALA A 279 20.12 -9.36 6.48
C ALA A 279 21.19 -10.33 5.95
N GLU A 280 22.47 -9.95 5.99
CA GLU A 280 23.59 -10.85 5.66
C GLU A 280 23.72 -12.02 6.64
N ARG A 281 23.41 -11.82 7.93
CA ARG A 281 23.33 -12.91 8.91
C ARG A 281 22.16 -13.85 8.59
N ALA A 282 21.00 -13.30 8.24
CA ALA A 282 19.86 -14.09 7.80
C ALA A 282 20.19 -14.93 6.54
N ALA A 283 20.95 -14.36 5.58
CA ALA A 283 21.43 -15.09 4.41
C ALA A 283 22.27 -16.33 4.79
N ARG A 284 23.16 -16.20 5.77
CA ARG A 284 23.97 -17.31 6.29
C ARG A 284 23.11 -18.39 6.95
N GLU A 285 22.08 -18.00 7.71
CA GLU A 285 21.14 -18.94 8.32
C GLU A 285 20.32 -19.71 7.28
N VAL A 286 19.82 -19.01 6.24
CA VAL A 286 19.09 -19.64 5.13
C VAL A 286 19.97 -20.67 4.42
N ARG A 287 21.23 -20.32 4.14
CA ARG A 287 22.20 -21.25 3.53
C ARG A 287 22.42 -22.51 4.39
N ASN A 288 22.53 -22.33 5.70
CA ASN A 288 22.72 -23.44 6.64
C ASN A 288 21.49 -24.35 6.73
N ARG A 289 20.28 -23.84 6.46
CA ARG A 289 19.06 -24.68 6.40
C ARG A 289 18.97 -25.47 5.11
N SER A 290 19.38 -24.91 3.98
CA SER A 290 19.38 -25.61 2.69
C SER A 290 20.37 -26.78 2.63
N THR A 291 21.36 -26.82 3.53
CA THR A 291 22.38 -27.88 3.62
C THR A 291 22.00 -29.04 4.55
N LEU A 292 20.79 -29.04 5.15
CA LEU A 292 20.35 -30.06 6.12
C LEU A 292 20.20 -31.49 5.56
N PHE A 293 20.35 -31.72 4.26
CA PHE A 293 20.49 -33.07 3.69
C PHE A 293 21.94 -33.48 3.40
N GLY A 294 22.93 -32.68 3.83
CA GLY A 294 24.32 -33.07 4.05
C GLY A 294 25.16 -33.53 2.85
N LEU A 295 24.56 -33.73 1.66
CA LEU A 295 25.24 -34.41 0.56
C LEU A 295 25.16 -33.69 -0.80
N ILE A 296 24.24 -32.74 -0.99
CA ILE A 296 24.05 -32.06 -2.30
C ILE A 296 23.55 -30.62 -2.09
N GLY A 297 24.23 -29.84 -1.24
CA GLY A 297 23.98 -28.40 -1.13
C GLY A 297 24.97 -27.69 -2.04
N ASP A 298 24.48 -27.09 -3.13
CA ASP A 298 25.25 -26.16 -3.95
C ASP A 298 25.95 -25.13 -3.03
N ASP A 299 27.27 -24.93 -3.20
CA ASP A 299 28.07 -23.98 -2.40
C ASP A 299 27.63 -22.56 -2.75
N GLU A 300 26.55 -22.11 -2.13
CA GLU A 300 25.97 -20.79 -2.36
C GLU A 300 26.77 -19.72 -1.59
N THR A 301 27.08 -18.64 -2.30
CA THR A 301 27.71 -17.44 -1.75
C THR A 301 26.74 -16.27 -1.89
N LEU A 302 26.67 -15.44 -0.84
CA LEU A 302 25.93 -14.19 -0.92
C LEU A 302 26.68 -13.23 -1.83
N ASP A 303 26.04 -12.79 -2.91
CA ASP A 303 26.58 -11.82 -3.84
C ASP A 303 26.38 -10.40 -3.29
N HIS A 304 25.14 -10.04 -2.97
CA HIS A 304 24.79 -8.78 -2.34
C HIS A 304 23.39 -8.83 -1.69
N ALA A 305 23.11 -7.85 -0.83
CA ALA A 305 21.82 -7.67 -0.16
C ALA A 305 21.17 -6.34 -0.59
N GLU A 306 20.01 -6.49 -1.22
CA GLU A 306 19.06 -5.48 -1.71
C GLU A 306 18.02 -4.95 -0.70
N LEU A 307 18.00 -3.67 -0.27
CA LEU A 307 16.79 -3.15 0.40
C LEU A 307 15.75 -2.67 -0.65
N ASP A 308 14.61 -3.36 -0.68
CA ASP A 308 13.45 -3.07 -1.53
C ASP A 308 12.25 -2.67 -0.65
N TYR A 309 11.23 -2.07 -1.29
CA TYR A 309 9.97 -1.74 -0.62
C TYR A 309 8.79 -2.35 -1.39
N ARG A 310 8.11 -3.29 -0.74
CA ARG A 310 6.92 -3.97 -1.26
C ARG A 310 5.65 -3.20 -0.92
N LEU A 311 4.67 -3.21 -1.82
CA LEU A 311 3.37 -2.58 -1.54
C LEU A 311 2.53 -3.46 -0.62
N VAL A 312 1.99 -2.89 0.46
CA VAL A 312 0.94 -3.45 1.31
C VAL A 312 -0.25 -2.49 1.27
N ILE A 313 -1.46 -3.02 1.35
CA ILE A 313 -2.68 -2.23 1.38
C ILE A 313 -3.19 -2.18 2.81
N GLN A 314 -3.19 -0.99 3.44
CA GLN A 314 -3.86 -0.77 4.70
C GLN A 314 -5.34 -0.50 4.44
N LEU A 315 -6.21 -1.28 5.08
CA LEU A 315 -7.66 -1.14 5.04
C LEU A 315 -8.18 -0.84 6.45
N SER A 316 -8.65 0.38 6.68
CA SER A 316 -9.36 0.73 7.91
C SER A 316 -10.81 0.26 7.83
N PHE A 317 -11.37 -0.24 8.93
CA PHE A 317 -12.73 -0.75 8.99
C PHE A 317 -13.39 -0.49 10.35
N THR A 318 -14.71 -0.64 10.38
CA THR A 318 -15.48 -0.71 11.63
C THR A 318 -16.15 -2.07 11.76
N GLU A 319 -15.96 -2.75 12.89
CA GLU A 319 -16.49 -4.08 13.17
C GLU A 319 -17.38 -4.07 14.41
N LYS A 320 -18.56 -4.72 14.34
CA LYS A 320 -19.43 -4.91 15.49
C LYS A 320 -19.11 -6.26 16.12
N VAL A 321 -18.55 -6.25 17.33
CA VAL A 321 -18.18 -7.47 18.05
C VAL A 321 -19.19 -7.72 19.16
N THR A 322 -19.87 -8.86 19.12
CA THR A 322 -20.82 -9.28 20.16
C THR A 322 -20.05 -9.93 21.31
N LYS A 323 -20.09 -9.34 22.52
CA LYS A 323 -19.42 -9.94 23.69
C LYS A 323 -20.21 -11.15 24.18
N MET A 324 -19.74 -12.36 23.86
CA MET A 324 -20.37 -13.64 24.27
C MET A 324 -20.53 -13.79 25.78
N PHE A 325 -19.66 -13.16 26.59
CA PHE A 325 -19.56 -13.44 28.03
C PHE A 325 -20.76 -12.95 28.87
N LEU A 326 -21.53 -11.96 28.41
CA LEU A 326 -22.61 -11.35 29.22
C LEU A 326 -24.04 -11.70 28.77
N ARG A 327 -24.21 -12.59 27.79
CA ARG A 327 -25.54 -13.00 27.29
C ARG A 327 -26.44 -13.60 28.38
N ARG A 328 -25.88 -14.13 29.47
CA ARG A 328 -26.66 -14.81 30.53
C ARG A 328 -27.26 -13.87 31.58
N ILE A 329 -26.74 -12.65 31.73
CA ILE A 329 -27.13 -11.74 32.83
C ILE A 329 -27.93 -10.54 32.32
N PHE A 330 -27.71 -10.10 31.09
CA PHE A 330 -28.39 -8.93 30.54
C PHE A 330 -29.00 -9.26 29.17
N SER A 331 -30.33 -9.35 29.11
CA SER A 331 -31.11 -9.69 27.90
C SER A 331 -31.05 -8.65 26.76
N ARG A 332 -30.03 -7.78 26.73
CA ARG A 332 -29.79 -6.82 25.64
C ARG A 332 -28.39 -7.07 25.08
N GLU A 333 -28.34 -7.49 23.82
CA GLU A 333 -27.09 -7.66 23.09
C GLU A 333 -26.37 -6.31 23.00
N ARG A 334 -25.33 -6.12 23.82
CA ARG A 334 -24.42 -4.99 23.68
C ARG A 334 -23.37 -5.34 22.63
N HIS A 335 -23.48 -4.71 21.46
CA HIS A 335 -22.43 -4.73 20.47
C HIS A 335 -21.39 -3.66 20.79
N ASP A 336 -20.11 -4.03 20.72
CA ASP A 336 -18.99 -3.11 20.80
C ASP A 336 -18.59 -2.73 19.36
N VAL A 337 -18.44 -1.44 19.05
CA VAL A 337 -18.02 -0.97 17.73
C VAL A 337 -16.53 -0.69 17.78
N ARG A 338 -15.74 -1.52 17.10
CA ARG A 338 -14.28 -1.36 17.01
C ARG A 338 -13.92 -0.66 15.72
N LEU A 339 -13.07 0.35 15.80
CA LEU A 339 -12.40 0.97 14.67
C LEU A 339 -10.97 0.44 14.64
N ASP A 340 -10.58 -0.17 13.53
CA ASP A 340 -9.27 -0.82 13.44
C ASP A 340 -8.76 -0.85 11.99
N SER A 341 -7.55 -1.39 11.78
CA SER A 341 -6.99 -1.59 10.45
C SER A 341 -6.48 -3.01 10.23
N VAL A 342 -6.44 -3.43 8.96
CA VAL A 342 -5.76 -4.66 8.54
C VAL A 342 -4.90 -4.36 7.33
N TYR A 343 -3.92 -5.24 7.10
CA TYR A 343 -2.97 -5.11 6.01
C TYR A 343 -3.14 -6.27 5.02
N LEU A 344 -3.17 -5.96 3.72
CA LEU A 344 -3.44 -6.92 2.66
C LEU A 344 -2.35 -6.91 1.61
N HIS A 345 -1.99 -8.09 1.11
CA HIS A 345 -1.10 -8.23 -0.04
C HIS A 345 -1.81 -7.75 -1.33
N PRO A 346 -1.17 -6.94 -2.19
CA PRO A 346 -1.85 -6.17 -3.24
C PRO A 346 -2.40 -7.02 -4.40
N GLY A 347 -1.82 -8.20 -4.63
CA GLY A 347 -2.21 -9.09 -5.74
C GLY A 347 -3.27 -10.12 -5.36
N ASN A 348 -2.97 -10.94 -4.34
CA ASN A 348 -3.82 -12.06 -3.91
C ASN A 348 -4.77 -11.70 -2.74
N LEU A 349 -4.66 -10.50 -2.18
CA LEU A 349 -5.48 -10.00 -1.06
C LEU A 349 -5.40 -10.86 0.22
N LYS A 350 -4.37 -11.71 0.37
CA LYS A 350 -4.11 -12.37 1.65
C LYS A 350 -3.80 -11.33 2.72
N ILE A 351 -4.19 -11.63 3.94
CA ILE A 351 -3.98 -10.80 5.11
C ILE A 351 -2.54 -10.98 5.57
N VAL A 352 -1.90 -9.85 5.81
CA VAL A 352 -0.54 -9.76 6.33
C VAL A 352 -0.60 -9.87 7.84
N VAL A 353 -0.20 -11.01 8.38
CA VAL A 353 -0.08 -11.26 9.82
C VAL A 353 1.37 -11.01 10.20
N PHE A 354 1.60 -10.21 11.24
CA PHE A 354 2.93 -9.94 11.76
C PHE A 354 3.01 -10.27 13.24
N GLN A 355 3.87 -11.24 13.56
CA GLN A 355 4.15 -11.59 14.95
C GLN A 355 5.63 -11.35 15.24
N PRO A 356 5.98 -10.49 16.23
CA PRO A 356 7.37 -10.26 16.61
C PRO A 356 8.09 -11.57 16.92
N GLY A 357 9.14 -11.88 16.16
CA GLY A 357 9.96 -13.09 16.31
C GLY A 357 9.60 -14.21 15.33
N GLU A 358 8.35 -14.32 14.88
CA GLU A 358 7.93 -15.27 13.84
C GLU A 358 8.03 -14.66 12.43
N GLY A 359 7.89 -13.33 12.34
CA GLY A 359 7.95 -12.59 11.09
C GLY A 359 6.59 -12.39 10.44
N ILE A 360 6.60 -12.22 9.12
CA ILE A 360 5.41 -11.91 8.33
C ILE A 360 4.89 -13.17 7.66
N ARG A 361 3.58 -13.40 7.75
CA ARG A 361 2.86 -14.47 7.05
C ARG A 361 1.69 -13.91 6.26
N LEU A 362 1.34 -14.60 5.18
CA LEU A 362 0.20 -14.28 4.33
C LEU A 362 -0.89 -15.33 4.48
N GLU A 363 -2.01 -14.95 5.09
CA GLU A 363 -3.11 -15.87 5.42
C GLU A 363 -4.44 -15.42 4.81
N ASN A 364 -5.34 -16.35 4.50
CA ASN A 364 -6.62 -15.98 3.87
C ASN A 364 -7.59 -15.32 4.87
N LYS A 365 -7.69 -15.92 6.06
CA LYS A 365 -8.52 -15.50 7.20
C LYS A 365 -7.92 -16.10 8.48
N PRO A 366 -6.95 -15.43 9.12
CA PRO A 366 -6.26 -15.94 10.30
C PRO A 366 -7.17 -16.01 11.53
N GLU A 367 -8.14 -15.11 11.61
CA GLU A 367 -9.04 -14.95 12.75
C GLU A 367 -10.50 -14.87 12.30
N GLU A 368 -11.42 -15.14 13.22
CA GLU A 368 -12.85 -14.96 12.98
C GLU A 368 -13.23 -13.47 12.83
N TYR A 369 -12.65 -12.64 13.70
CA TYR A 369 -12.86 -11.19 13.75
C TYR A 369 -11.64 -10.46 13.21
N ALA A 370 -11.85 -9.45 12.39
CA ALA A 370 -10.76 -8.68 11.80
C ALA A 370 -9.96 -7.91 12.87
N SER A 371 -10.64 -7.40 13.90
CA SER A 371 -10.02 -6.68 15.03
C SER A 371 -9.19 -7.53 16.01
N ARG A 372 -9.00 -8.83 15.72
CA ARG A 372 -8.13 -9.72 16.51
C ARG A 372 -6.83 -10.06 15.80
N ILE A 373 -6.70 -9.67 14.54
CA ILE A 373 -5.56 -10.02 13.72
C ILE A 373 -4.33 -9.31 14.27
N VAL A 374 -3.26 -10.08 14.54
CA VAL A 374 -1.99 -9.52 14.97
C VAL A 374 -1.24 -9.03 13.73
N ASP A 375 -1.18 -7.71 13.57
CA ASP A 375 -0.59 -7.07 12.41
C ASP A 375 0.49 -6.03 12.82
N PHE A 376 0.68 -5.02 11.98
CA PHE A 376 1.68 -3.98 12.22
C PHE A 376 1.29 -2.99 13.32
N ASP A 377 0.01 -2.91 13.69
CA ASP A 377 -0.50 -1.83 14.55
C ASP A 377 0.09 -1.91 15.97
N GLY A 378 0.90 -0.89 16.29
CA GLY A 378 1.66 -0.82 17.54
C GLY A 378 2.95 -1.60 17.60
N SER A 379 3.18 -2.47 16.63
CA SER A 379 4.39 -3.26 16.53
C SER A 379 5.44 -2.59 15.67
N VAL A 380 5.09 -1.61 14.83
CA VAL A 380 6.01 -0.91 13.91
C VAL A 380 5.91 0.61 14.01
N THR A 381 6.89 1.30 13.42
CA THR A 381 6.91 2.76 13.24
C THR A 381 6.71 3.10 11.77
N PHE A 382 5.98 4.17 11.49
CA PHE A 382 5.74 4.67 10.14
C PHE A 382 6.45 6.00 9.92
N GLU A 383 6.96 6.20 8.71
CA GLU A 383 7.50 7.47 8.22
C GLU A 383 6.85 7.86 6.90
N GLU A 384 6.78 9.17 6.62
CA GLU A 384 6.32 9.69 5.33
C GLU A 384 7.51 10.03 4.43
N ILE A 385 7.68 9.26 3.36
CA ILE A 385 8.83 9.36 2.45
C ILE A 385 8.35 9.70 1.04
N LEU A 386 9.14 10.46 0.29
CA LEU A 386 8.90 10.69 -1.13
C LEU A 386 9.12 9.39 -1.92
N PRO A 387 8.17 8.95 -2.77
CA PRO A 387 8.22 7.63 -3.39
C PRO A 387 9.43 7.42 -4.31
N GLY A 388 10.00 8.48 -4.87
CA GLY A 388 11.21 8.45 -5.70
C GLY A 388 12.49 8.09 -4.94
N ARG A 389 12.49 8.19 -3.60
CA ARG A 389 13.59 7.72 -2.75
C ARG A 389 13.54 6.23 -2.45
N LEU A 390 12.42 5.58 -2.77
CA LEU A 390 12.19 4.18 -2.46
C LEU A 390 12.48 3.32 -3.68
N LYS A 391 13.12 2.17 -3.47
CA LYS A 391 13.21 1.14 -4.51
C LYS A 391 11.90 0.34 -4.54
N LEU A 392 10.97 0.81 -5.38
CA LEU A 392 9.61 0.26 -5.50
C LEU A 392 9.50 -0.82 -6.59
N ARG A 393 8.72 -1.87 -6.32
CA ARG A 393 8.30 -2.86 -7.33
C ARG A 393 7.12 -2.32 -8.14
N GLU A 394 7.38 -1.68 -9.28
CA GLU A 394 6.34 -1.03 -10.10
C GLU A 394 5.21 -1.98 -10.52
N SER A 395 5.53 -3.25 -10.79
CA SER A 395 4.55 -4.26 -11.17
C SER A 395 3.48 -4.47 -10.10
N GLU A 396 3.84 -4.42 -8.80
CA GLU A 396 2.87 -4.57 -7.71
C GLU A 396 1.90 -3.40 -7.63
N ILE A 397 2.41 -2.19 -7.85
CA ILE A 397 1.60 -0.97 -7.79
C ILE A 397 0.65 -0.93 -8.99
N ARG A 398 1.12 -1.29 -10.18
CA ARG A 398 0.30 -1.34 -11.40
C ARG A 398 -0.73 -2.48 -11.38
N ASN A 399 -0.36 -3.63 -10.81
CA ASN A 399 -1.21 -4.83 -10.80
C ASN A 399 -2.04 -4.97 -9.52
N ARG A 400 -2.03 -3.97 -8.62
CA ARG A 400 -2.84 -4.00 -7.41
C ARG A 400 -4.33 -4.07 -7.76
N LYS A 401 -5.10 -4.79 -6.96
CA LYS A 401 -6.56 -4.83 -7.12
C LYS A 401 -7.16 -3.45 -6.89
N SER A 402 -8.30 -3.18 -7.52
CA SER A 402 -9.02 -1.92 -7.32
C SER A 402 -9.64 -1.87 -5.93
N ASP A 403 -9.87 -0.65 -5.43
CA ASP A 403 -10.48 -0.41 -4.12
C ASP A 403 -11.82 -1.13 -3.94
N ALA A 404 -12.62 -1.23 -5.01
CA ALA A 404 -13.88 -1.96 -4.99
C ALA A 404 -13.68 -3.46 -4.73
N ILE A 405 -12.74 -4.09 -5.43
CA ILE A 405 -12.42 -5.52 -5.27
C ILE A 405 -11.85 -5.78 -3.87
N ILE A 406 -11.00 -4.88 -3.36
CA ILE A 406 -10.43 -4.98 -2.01
C ILE A 406 -11.54 -4.95 -0.96
N LYS A 407 -12.44 -3.95 -1.03
CA LYS A 407 -13.58 -3.81 -0.09
C LYS A 407 -14.52 -5.02 -0.15
N ASP A 408 -14.84 -5.51 -1.34
CA ASP A 408 -15.70 -6.69 -1.53
C ASP A 408 -15.06 -7.96 -0.95
N SER A 409 -13.80 -8.21 -1.28
CA SER A 409 -13.03 -9.34 -0.75
C SER A 409 -12.93 -9.32 0.78
N PHE A 410 -12.82 -8.14 1.38
CA PHE A 410 -12.80 -8.00 2.84
C PHE A 410 -14.17 -8.28 3.47
N LYS A 411 -15.26 -7.71 2.93
CA LYS A 411 -16.63 -7.95 3.40
C LYS A 411 -17.05 -9.43 3.32
N LYS A 412 -16.56 -10.15 2.30
CA LYS A 412 -16.78 -11.60 2.18
C LYS A 412 -16.12 -12.42 3.29
N ARG A 413 -15.04 -11.91 3.87
CA ARG A 413 -14.29 -12.61 4.94
C ARG A 413 -14.74 -12.23 6.35
N TYR A 414 -15.17 -10.99 6.53
CA TYR A 414 -15.47 -10.42 7.84
C TYR A 414 -16.80 -9.67 7.86
N SER A 415 -17.52 -9.80 8.97
CA SER A 415 -18.71 -9.00 9.29
C SER A 415 -18.34 -7.57 9.70
N ALA A 416 -17.57 -6.90 8.85
CA ALA A 416 -16.98 -5.59 9.09
C ALA A 416 -17.21 -4.65 7.89
N SER A 417 -17.34 -3.35 8.19
CA SER A 417 -17.56 -2.32 7.18
C SER A 417 -16.25 -1.62 6.83
N PRO A 418 -15.69 -1.84 5.63
CA PRO A 418 -14.46 -1.17 5.20
C PRO A 418 -14.70 0.34 5.01
N LYS A 419 -13.72 1.15 5.40
CA LYS A 419 -13.79 2.62 5.37
C LYS A 419 -12.79 3.21 4.38
N LYS A 420 -11.51 3.10 4.68
CA LYS A 420 -10.42 3.80 3.98
C LYS A 420 -9.38 2.78 3.51
N ILE A 421 -8.85 2.99 2.30
CA ILE A 421 -7.78 2.19 1.72
C ILE A 421 -6.58 3.10 1.50
N GLU A 422 -5.41 2.71 2.00
CA GLU A 422 -4.16 3.45 1.83
C GLU A 422 -3.00 2.53 1.44
N PRO A 423 -2.14 2.94 0.49
CA PRO A 423 -0.91 2.22 0.22
C PRO A 423 0.10 2.45 1.35
N VAL A 424 0.72 1.37 1.81
CA VAL A 424 1.81 1.35 2.79
C VAL A 424 2.96 0.54 2.22
N PHE A 425 4.20 0.95 2.44
CA PHE A 425 5.37 0.27 1.90
C PHE A 425 6.13 -0.48 2.98
N LEU A 426 6.28 -1.79 2.79
CA LEU A 426 6.97 -2.71 3.67
C LEU A 426 8.42 -2.89 3.22
N PRO A 427 9.43 -2.59 4.06
CA PRO A 427 10.83 -2.86 3.73
C PRO A 427 11.08 -4.37 3.70
N VAL A 428 11.75 -4.83 2.65
CA VAL A 428 12.19 -6.22 2.49
C VAL A 428 13.63 -6.25 2.00
N TRP A 429 14.38 -7.25 2.45
CA TRP A 429 15.73 -7.51 1.98
C TRP A 429 15.71 -8.62 0.94
N ASN A 430 16.13 -8.32 -0.29
CA ASN A 430 16.39 -9.28 -1.35
C ASN A 430 17.85 -9.74 -1.27
N LEU A 431 18.06 -10.99 -0.90
CA LEU A 431 19.37 -11.61 -0.78
C LEU A 431 19.69 -12.36 -2.09
N HIS A 432 20.66 -11.85 -2.84
CA HIS A 432 21.09 -12.46 -4.10
C HIS A 432 22.16 -13.52 -3.81
N LEU A 433 21.79 -14.79 -3.97
CA LEU A 433 22.67 -15.93 -3.74
C LEU A 433 23.16 -16.48 -5.09
N LYS A 434 24.47 -16.68 -5.23
CA LYS A 434 25.10 -17.29 -6.40
C LYS A 434 25.66 -18.67 -6.06
N THR A 435 25.35 -19.66 -6.88
CA THR A 435 25.92 -21.01 -6.76
C THR A 435 27.35 -21.04 -7.26
N ARG A 436 28.31 -21.49 -6.46
CA ARG A 436 29.70 -21.65 -6.90
C ARG A 436 29.80 -22.72 -7.98
N GLY A 437 30.38 -22.36 -9.13
CA GLY A 437 30.60 -23.29 -10.24
C GLY A 437 29.41 -23.51 -11.16
N ARG A 438 28.27 -22.86 -10.92
CA ARG A 438 27.13 -22.81 -11.85
C ARG A 438 26.75 -21.36 -12.13
N SER A 439 26.16 -21.09 -13.29
CA SER A 439 25.58 -19.78 -13.63
C SER A 439 24.26 -19.49 -12.90
N GLY A 440 23.86 -20.35 -11.97
CA GLY A 440 22.62 -20.22 -11.21
C GLY A 440 22.72 -19.12 -10.14
N SER A 441 21.70 -18.27 -10.09
CA SER A 441 21.45 -17.35 -8.99
C SER A 441 20.01 -17.45 -8.54
N ARG A 442 19.76 -17.34 -7.23
CA ARG A 442 18.41 -17.21 -6.68
C ARG A 442 18.31 -16.01 -5.76
N ILE A 443 17.10 -15.51 -5.59
CA ILE A 443 16.80 -14.40 -4.70
C ILE A 443 15.98 -14.94 -3.53
N VAL A 444 16.45 -14.71 -2.31
CA VAL A 444 15.69 -15.00 -1.09
C VAL A 444 15.20 -13.69 -0.51
N THR A 445 13.90 -13.58 -0.22
CA THR A 445 13.34 -12.37 0.39
C THR A 445 13.23 -12.56 1.90
N VAL A 446 13.66 -11.55 2.65
CA VAL A 446 13.61 -11.50 4.11
C VAL A 446 12.84 -10.26 4.53
N ASP A 447 11.97 -10.35 5.53
CA ASP A 447 11.23 -9.19 6.01
C ASP A 447 12.14 -8.20 6.76
N GLY A 448 11.97 -6.91 6.48
CA GLY A 448 12.79 -5.85 7.08
C GLY A 448 12.46 -5.53 8.54
N LEU A 449 11.57 -6.30 9.19
CA LEU A 449 11.13 -6.08 10.57
C LEU A 449 11.76 -7.05 11.57
N SER A 450 11.82 -8.33 11.21
CA SER A 450 12.24 -9.44 12.07
C SER A 450 13.39 -10.26 11.49
N GLY A 451 13.71 -10.06 10.20
CA GLY A 451 14.81 -10.76 9.55
C GLY A 451 14.47 -12.22 9.23
N LYS A 452 13.18 -12.57 9.12
CA LYS A 452 12.70 -13.91 8.76
C LYS A 452 12.42 -13.99 7.27
N MET A 453 12.48 -15.20 6.72
CA MET A 453 12.13 -15.43 5.32
C MET A 453 10.69 -15.00 5.08
N LEU A 454 10.48 -14.29 3.98
CA LEU A 454 9.17 -13.81 3.57
C LEU A 454 8.77 -14.47 2.26
N GLU A 455 7.72 -15.28 2.32
CA GLU A 455 7.03 -15.80 1.15
C GLU A 455 6.04 -14.74 0.68
N TRP A 456 6.47 -13.94 -0.29
CA TRP A 456 5.74 -12.77 -0.79
C TRP A 456 4.84 -13.11 -1.99
#